data_AF-A0A965FTN3-F1
#
_entry.id   AF-A0A965FTN3-F1
#
_cell.length_a   1.000
_cell.length_b   1.000
_cell.length_c   1.000
_cell.angle_alpha   90.00
_cell.angle_beta   90.00
_cell.angle_gamma   90.00
#
_symmetry.space_group_name_H-M   'P 1'
#
loop_
_entity.id
_entity.type
_entity.pdbx_description
1 polymer ?
#
loop_
_entity_poly.entity_id
_entity_poly.type
_entity_poly.pdbx_seq_one_letter_code
_entity_poly.pdbx_strand_id
1 'polypeptide(L)'
;MGLILFAASGALLAQAYPAKPVRVISSGVGGGADISARLLAPGLSEALGQQLVIDNRASGVIPGEVAARTAPDGYSLLFYNNT
;
A
#
# COMPACT_ATOMS: atom_id res chain seq x y z
N MET A 1 -53.49 11.33 3.55
CA MET A 1 -52.67 10.13 3.32
C MET A 1 -51.22 10.57 3.22
N GLY A 2 -50.51 10.66 4.34
CA GLY A 2 -49.14 11.17 4.40
C GLY A 2 -48.15 10.02 4.24
N LEU A 3 -47.33 10.06 3.19
CA LEU A 3 -46.26 9.10 2.95
C LEU A 3 -45.04 9.51 3.79
N ILE A 4 -44.73 8.74 4.82
CA ILE A 4 -43.52 8.91 5.62
C ILE A 4 -42.39 8.15 4.94
N LEU A 5 -41.38 8.89 4.45
CA LEU A 5 -40.14 8.32 3.90
C LEU A 5 -39.20 7.97 5.06
N PHE A 6 -38.98 6.68 5.32
CA PHE A 6 -38.00 6.22 6.30
C PHE A 6 -36.61 6.28 5.65
N ALA A 7 -35.79 7.26 6.04
CA ALA A 7 -34.39 7.32 5.63
C ALA A 7 -33.60 6.26 6.41
N ALA A 8 -33.30 5.13 5.77
CA ALA A 8 -32.37 4.15 6.32
C ALA A 8 -30.94 4.72 6.21
N SER A 9 -30.41 5.22 7.33
CA SER A 9 -29.00 5.53 7.48
C SER A 9 -28.20 4.22 7.40
N GLY A 10 -27.79 3.84 6.20
CA GLY A 10 -26.88 2.71 5.99
C GLY A 10 -25.59 2.97 6.75
N ALA A 11 -25.26 2.10 7.70
CA ALA A 11 -23.97 2.14 8.39
C ALA A 11 -22.86 1.96 7.34
N LEU A 12 -22.06 3.00 7.13
CA LEU A 12 -20.86 2.92 6.32
C LEU A 12 -19.86 2.04 7.09
N LEU A 13 -19.79 0.75 6.75
CA LEU A 13 -18.74 -0.13 7.23
C LEU A 13 -17.44 0.34 6.58
N ALA A 14 -16.62 1.09 7.34
CA ALA A 14 -15.25 1.35 6.94
C ALA A 14 -14.58 -0.01 6.68
N GLN A 15 -14.15 -0.28 5.43
CA GLN A 15 -13.44 -1.52 5.14
C GLN A 15 -12.17 -1.55 6.00
N ALA A 16 -11.96 -2.67 6.70
CA ALA A 16 -10.73 -2.91 7.45
C ALA A 16 -9.54 -2.85 6.47
N TYR A 17 -8.64 -1.90 6.70
CA TYR A 17 -7.40 -1.79 5.94
C TYR A 17 -6.29 -2.57 6.66
N PRO A 18 -5.45 -3.31 5.92
CA PRO A 18 -5.53 -3.65 4.50
C PRO A 18 -6.42 -4.88 4.23
N ALA A 19 -7.21 -4.85 3.15
CA ALA A 19 -8.09 -5.95 2.74
C ALA A 19 -7.51 -6.79 1.58
N LYS A 20 -6.39 -6.36 1.01
CA LYS A 20 -5.65 -7.01 -0.08
C LYS A 20 -4.15 -6.77 0.12
N PRO A 21 -3.28 -7.53 -0.57
CA PRO A 21 -1.83 -7.31 -0.50
C PRO A 21 -1.43 -5.87 -0.78
N VAL A 22 -0.43 -5.40 -0.04
CA VAL A 22 0.12 -4.03 -0.16
C VAL A 22 1.39 -4.11 -1.00
N ARG A 23 1.48 -3.27 -2.03
CA ARG A 23 2.65 -3.17 -2.90
C ARG A 23 3.62 -2.14 -2.34
N VAL A 24 4.89 -2.51 -2.26
CA VAL A 24 5.98 -1.62 -1.85
C VAL A 24 6.87 -1.37 -3.06
N ILE A 25 6.90 -0.12 -3.51
CA ILE A 25 7.71 0.33 -4.64
C ILE A 25 9.09 0.70 -4.08
N SER A 26 10.13 0.05 -4.60
CA SER A 26 11.53 0.28 -4.21
C SER A 26 12.42 0.47 -5.44
N SER A 27 13.65 0.92 -5.24
CA SER A 27 14.69 1.02 -6.28
C SER A 27 15.88 0.12 -6.00
N GLY A 28 16.55 -0.29 -7.07
CA GLY A 28 17.85 -0.93 -7.01
C GLY A 28 17.76 -2.35 -6.48
N VAL A 29 17.49 -3.32 -7.37
CA VAL A 29 17.50 -4.76 -7.05
C VAL A 29 18.81 -5.14 -6.38
N GLY A 30 18.74 -5.72 -5.18
CA GLY A 30 19.93 -6.05 -4.38
C GLY A 30 20.66 -4.86 -3.76
N GLY A 31 20.16 -3.62 -3.92
CA GLY A 31 20.66 -2.43 -3.24
C GLY A 31 20.13 -2.30 -1.81
N GLY A 32 20.62 -1.30 -1.07
CA GLY A 32 20.25 -1.07 0.33
C GLY A 32 18.73 -0.98 0.57
N ALA A 33 17.99 -0.23 -0.26
CA ALA A 33 16.53 -0.14 -0.15
C ALA A 33 15.83 -1.48 -0.38
N ASP A 34 16.24 -2.29 -1.36
CA ASP A 34 15.63 -3.60 -1.61
C ASP A 34 15.87 -4.57 -0.46
N ILE A 35 17.09 -4.61 0.06
CA ILE A 35 17.46 -5.48 1.18
C ILE A 35 16.68 -5.08 2.43
N SER A 36 16.65 -3.79 2.78
CA SER A 36 15.89 -3.30 3.93
C SER A 36 14.39 -3.52 3.77
N ALA A 37 13.82 -3.29 2.59
CA ALA A 37 12.40 -3.55 2.33
C ALA A 37 12.05 -5.04 2.51
N ARG A 38 12.88 -5.95 1.99
CA ARG A 38 12.69 -7.40 2.16
C ARG A 38 12.87 -7.88 3.59
N LEU A 39 13.75 -7.24 4.35
CA LEU A 39 13.94 -7.55 5.77
C LEU A 39 12.72 -7.14 6.61
N LEU A 40 12.10 -6.00 6.29
CA LEU A 40 10.93 -5.49 7.01
C LEU A 40 9.61 -6.14 6.56
N ALA A 41 9.52 -6.60 5.30
CA ALA A 41 8.28 -7.10 4.72
C ALA A 41 7.60 -8.21 5.52
N PRO A 42 8.30 -9.23 6.09
CA PRO A 42 7.65 -10.28 6.87
C PRO A 42 6.97 -9.76 8.13
N GLY A 43 7.66 -8.94 8.92
CA GLY A 43 7.11 -8.40 10.18
C GLY A 43 5.96 -7.42 9.93
N LEU A 44 6.04 -6.62 8.87
CA LEU A 44 4.93 -5.77 8.46
C LEU A 44 3.75 -6.58 7.93
N SER A 45 4.02 -7.67 7.19
CA SER A 45 2.94 -8.53 6.70
C SER A 45 2.19 -9.22 7.83
N GLU A 46 2.92 -9.64 8.87
CA GLU A 46 2.34 -10.20 10.09
C GLU A 46 1.49 -9.17 10.84
N ALA A 47 2.03 -7.97 11.07
CA ALA A 47 1.33 -6.89 11.76
C ALA A 47 0.07 -6.40 11.01
N LEU A 48 0.10 -6.40 9.68
CA LEU A 48 -0.99 -5.92 8.83
C LEU A 48 -1.97 -7.03 8.43
N GLY A 49 -1.65 -8.30 8.67
CA GLY A 49 -2.46 -9.45 8.25
C GLY A 49 -2.60 -9.61 6.73
N GLN A 50 -1.78 -8.90 5.95
CA GLN A 50 -1.76 -8.95 4.49
C GLN A 50 -0.32 -8.98 3.99
N GLN A 51 -0.10 -9.67 2.87
CA GLN A 51 1.22 -9.76 2.27
C GLN A 51 1.71 -8.39 1.77
N LEU A 52 2.97 -8.07 2.09
CA LEU A 52 3.71 -7.00 1.42
C LEU A 52 4.47 -7.55 0.21
N VAL A 53 4.19 -6.98 -0.97
CA VAL A 53 4.83 -7.36 -2.23
C VAL A 53 5.83 -6.29 -2.62
N ILE A 54 7.12 -6.65 -2.63
CA ILE A 54 8.19 -5.74 -3.04
C ILE A 54 8.26 -5.69 -4.58
N ASP A 55 7.89 -4.55 -5.16
CA ASP A 55 8.03 -4.21 -6.58
C ASP A 55 9.26 -3.31 -6.75
N ASN A 56 10.36 -3.94 -7.14
CA ASN A 56 11.61 -3.23 -7.33
C ASN A 56 11.72 -2.71 -8.76
N ARG A 57 11.93 -1.41 -8.90
CA ARG A 57 12.06 -0.75 -10.19
C ARG A 57 13.50 -0.83 -10.70
N ALA A 58 13.63 -1.02 -12.01
CA ALA A 58 14.91 -1.05 -12.69
C ALA A 58 15.68 0.27 -12.51
N SER A 59 17.01 0.19 -12.61
CA SER A 59 17.89 1.36 -12.62
C SER A 59 17.45 2.36 -13.70
N GLY A 60 17.26 3.61 -13.30
CA GLY A 60 16.78 4.70 -14.18
C GLY A 60 15.29 5.03 -14.04
N VAL A 61 14.50 4.21 -13.33
CA VAL A 61 13.13 4.56 -12.94
C VAL A 61 13.14 5.22 -11.57
N ILE A 62 12.51 6.39 -11.44
CA ILE A 62 12.36 7.08 -10.16
C ILE A 62 11.18 6.48 -9.39
N PRO A 63 11.38 5.75 -8.28
CA PRO A 63 10.29 5.10 -7.54
C PRO A 63 9.23 6.08 -7.04
N GLY A 64 9.67 7.28 -6.66
CA GLY A 64 8.78 8.35 -6.22
C GLY A 64 7.78 8.79 -7.29
N GLU A 65 8.20 8.87 -8.56
CA GLU A 65 7.29 9.19 -9.67
C GLU A 65 6.28 8.07 -9.91
N VAL A 66 6.72 6.82 -9.77
CA VAL A 66 5.81 5.67 -9.88
C VAL A 66 4.78 5.73 -8.76
N ALA A 67 5.20 5.93 -7.50
CA ALA A 67 4.30 6.04 -6.36
C ALA A 67 3.32 7.21 -6.52
N ALA A 68 3.79 8.37 -6.99
CA ALA A 68 2.95 9.54 -7.23
C ALA A 68 1.85 9.30 -8.29
N ARG A 69 2.06 8.36 -9.22
CA ARG A 69 1.08 7.99 -10.25
C ARG A 69 0.14 6.85 -9.83
N THR A 70 0.35 6.25 -8.66
CA THR A 70 -0.55 5.19 -8.16
C THR A 70 -1.81 5.78 -7.55
N ALA A 71 -2.86 4.94 -7.44
CA ALA A 71 -4.06 5.33 -6.72
C ALA A 71 -3.72 5.66 -5.26
N PRO A 72 -4.25 6.76 -4.69
CA PRO A 72 -4.01 7.14 -3.30
C PRO A 72 -4.88 6.32 -2.35
N ASP A 73 -4.88 4.98 -2.50
CA ASP A 73 -5.72 4.04 -1.76
C ASP A 73 -4.97 3.35 -0.60
N GLY A 74 -3.71 3.72 -0.38
CA GLY A 74 -2.84 3.16 0.66
C GLY A 74 -2.15 1.85 0.27
N TYR A 75 -2.54 1.22 -0.84
CA TYR A 75 -1.98 -0.09 -1.24
C TYR A 75 -0.69 0.00 -2.05
N SER A 76 -0.21 1.21 -2.33
CA SER A 76 1.09 1.47 -2.95
C SER A 76 1.92 2.33 -2.01
N LEU A 77 2.90 1.70 -1.35
CA LEU A 77 3.83 2.36 -0.44
C LEU A 77 5.17 2.58 -1.14
N LEU A 78 5.81 3.71 -0.86
CA LEU A 78 7.17 3.99 -1.32
C LEU A 78 8.16 3.59 -0.22
N PHE A 79 9.19 2.84 -0.59
CA PHE A 79 10.34 2.58 0.27
C PHE A 79 11.61 3.08 -0.40
N TYR A 80 12.35 3.96 0.26
CA TYR A 80 13.54 4.62 -0.28
C TYR A 80 14.60 4.82 0.80
N ASN A 81 15.87 4.74 0.42
CA ASN A 81 17.03 5.02 1.28
C ASN A 81 17.72 6.31 0.80
N ASN A 82 18.10 7.20 1.73
CA ASN A 82 18.81 8.46 1.43
C ASN A 82 20.28 8.43 1.90
N THR A 83 20.84 7.23 2.04
CA THR A 83 22.25 7.03 2.42
C THR A 83 23.07 6.89 1.16
#